data_AF-X0TRH6-F1
#
_entry.id   AF-X0TRH6-F1
#
_cell.length_a   1.000
_cell.length_b   1.000
_cell.length_c   1.000
_cell.angle_alpha   90.00
_cell.angle_beta   90.00
_cell.angle_gamma   90.00
#
_symmetry.space_group_name_H-M   'P 1'
#
loop_
_entity.id
_entity.type
_entity.pdbx_description
1 polymer ?
#
loop_
_entity_poly.entity_id
_entity_poly.type
_entity_poly.pdbx_seq_one_letter_code
_entity_poly.pdbx_strand_id
1 'polypeptide(L)'
;MAREFTEKPDLLERERKRNRLADDLLEDVGEDDEGEEETVQELGSVPARTDEGTEEPKAPPRITSRTAIELEEWGEPKAEKMEEAQREVAGLELEEGIDDPVRMYLREIGKVHLLTAADEKRLARYMEESGYIQRIEDAFFEESGRQARGVDVVTALLAHLHELSRSLRFIVRELKLQKLPLTELVIDEGFRRVVDGEIDEEMAEKLAARLKGDEVEAKQQLMEISIITHILTPELVSLSAEAA
;
A
#
# COMPACT_ATOMS: atom_id res chain seq x y z
N MET A 1 26.40 -34.22 -0.84
CA MET A 1 25.71 -34.02 -2.13
C MET A 1 25.29 -32.56 -2.20
N ALA A 2 26.04 -31.72 -2.91
CA ALA A 2 25.68 -30.33 -3.12
C ALA A 2 24.64 -30.27 -4.25
N ARG A 3 23.47 -29.70 -3.99
CA ARG A 3 22.48 -29.37 -5.02
C ARG A 3 22.69 -27.92 -5.41
N GLU A 4 23.05 -27.72 -6.67
CA GLU A 4 23.27 -26.43 -7.30
C GLU A 4 21.95 -25.66 -7.37
N PHE A 5 21.89 -24.51 -6.71
CA PHE A 5 20.88 -23.48 -6.97
C PHE A 5 21.24 -22.83 -8.31
N THR A 6 20.58 -23.25 -9.39
CA THR A 6 20.63 -22.52 -10.66
C THR A 6 19.77 -21.27 -10.53
N GLU A 7 20.38 -20.16 -10.12
CA GLU A 7 19.81 -18.83 -10.25
C GLU A 7 19.51 -18.59 -11.74
N LYS A 8 18.26 -18.22 -12.06
CA LYS A 8 17.85 -17.93 -13.44
C LYS A 8 18.35 -16.52 -13.81
N PRO A 9 19.39 -16.37 -14.64
CA PRO A 9 20.01 -15.07 -14.94
C PRO A 9 19.02 -14.09 -15.58
N ASP A 10 18.01 -14.60 -16.30
CA ASP A 10 16.99 -13.79 -16.99
C ASP A 10 16.12 -12.95 -16.03
N LEU A 11 15.93 -13.39 -14.79
CA LEU A 11 15.14 -12.66 -13.78
C LEU A 11 15.94 -11.49 -13.20
N LEU A 12 17.23 -11.72 -12.93
CA LEU A 12 18.17 -10.70 -12.47
C LEU A 12 18.37 -9.60 -13.54
N GLU A 13 18.38 -9.96 -14.82
CA GLU A 13 18.48 -8.97 -15.90
C GLU A 13 17.21 -8.11 -16.05
N ARG A 14 16.02 -8.69 -15.82
CA ARG A 14 14.75 -7.94 -15.82
C ARG A 14 14.65 -6.98 -14.64
N GLU A 15 15.11 -7.37 -13.46
CA GLU A 15 15.16 -6.49 -12.29
C GLU A 15 16.16 -5.35 -12.47
N ARG A 16 17.36 -5.64 -12.99
CA ARG A 16 18.35 -4.61 -13.31
C ARG A 16 17.86 -3.61 -14.36
N LYS A 17 17.09 -4.06 -15.35
CA LYS A 17 16.48 -3.17 -16.36
C LYS A 17 15.40 -2.27 -15.78
N ARG A 18 14.57 -2.77 -14.85
CA ARG A 18 13.56 -1.94 -14.17
C ARG A 18 14.20 -0.86 -13.30
N ASN A 19 15.27 -1.20 -12.57
CA ASN A 19 15.93 -0.22 -11.70
C ASN A 19 16.64 0.88 -12.50
N ARG A 20 17.28 0.57 -13.63
CA ARG A 20 17.86 1.61 -14.50
C ARG A 20 16.81 2.56 -15.06
N LEU A 21 15.65 2.03 -15.44
CA LEU A 21 14.55 2.85 -15.95
C LEU A 21 13.95 3.77 -14.89
N ALA A 22 14.07 3.41 -13.60
CA ALA A 22 13.62 4.24 -12.49
C ALA A 22 14.62 5.34 -12.13
N ASP A 23 15.93 5.05 -12.22
CA ASP A 23 17.00 6.05 -12.06
C ASP A 23 16.98 7.10 -13.19
N ASP A 24 16.87 6.65 -14.45
CA ASP A 24 16.80 7.55 -15.62
C ASP A 24 15.58 8.51 -15.54
N LEU A 25 14.49 8.08 -14.89
CA LEU A 25 13.28 8.92 -14.69
C LEU A 25 13.44 9.96 -13.58
N LEU A 26 14.39 9.75 -12.66
CA LEU A 26 14.67 10.64 -11.53
C LEU A 26 15.71 11.70 -11.90
N GLU A 27 16.63 11.40 -12.84
CA GLU A 27 17.60 12.37 -13.36
C GLU A 27 16.93 13.49 -14.19
N ASP A 28 15.81 13.23 -14.87
CA ASP A 28 15.08 14.22 -15.70
C ASP A 28 14.25 15.25 -14.89
N VAL A 29 14.19 15.14 -13.54
CA VAL A 29 13.32 15.98 -12.68
C VAL A 29 14.10 17.03 -11.87
N GLY A 30 15.42 17.09 -12.00
CA GLY A 30 16.22 17.98 -11.15
C GLY A 30 17.42 18.58 -11.82
N GLU A 31 17.22 19.64 -12.62
CA GLU A 31 18.22 20.69 -12.87
C GLU A 31 17.55 21.79 -13.71
N ASP A 32 16.97 22.81 -13.07
CA ASP A 32 16.67 24.12 -13.67
C ASP A 32 16.39 25.13 -12.53
N ASP A 33 17.44 25.48 -11.78
CA ASP A 33 17.48 26.70 -10.97
C ASP A 33 18.86 27.33 -11.07
N GLU A 34 19.13 28.08 -12.15
CA GLU A 34 20.10 29.18 -12.13
C GLU A 34 19.59 30.31 -13.04
N GLY A 35 19.33 31.48 -12.44
CA GLY A 35 18.88 32.68 -13.15
C GLY A 35 20.03 33.46 -13.76
N GLU A 36 19.85 33.95 -14.98
CA GLU A 36 20.59 35.09 -15.53
C GLU A 36 19.64 36.05 -16.28
N GLU A 37 19.85 37.35 -16.05
CA GLU A 37 19.10 38.47 -16.58
C GLU A 37 19.34 38.64 -18.10
N GLU A 38 18.29 38.77 -18.91
CA GLU A 38 18.44 39.32 -20.26
C GLU A 38 17.30 40.27 -20.67
N THR A 39 17.72 41.34 -21.32
CA THR A 39 17.10 42.64 -21.50
C THR A 39 15.90 42.67 -22.45
N VAL A 40 14.82 43.33 -22.03
CA VAL A 40 13.64 43.61 -22.88
C VAL A 40 13.93 44.82 -23.79
N GLN A 41 13.98 44.59 -25.11
CA GLN A 41 13.97 45.66 -26.11
C GLN A 41 12.56 46.20 -26.33
N GLU A 42 12.45 47.52 -26.22
CA GLU A 42 11.27 48.36 -26.38
C GLU A 42 10.96 48.65 -27.86
N LEU A 43 9.72 48.42 -28.32
CA LEU A 43 9.12 49.18 -29.43
C LEU A 43 7.59 49.24 -29.33
N GLY A 44 7.06 50.46 -29.22
CA GLY A 44 5.78 50.82 -29.85
C GLY A 44 4.67 51.34 -28.93
N SER A 45 4.65 52.65 -28.71
CA SER A 45 3.62 53.43 -28.02
C SER A 45 2.34 53.65 -28.85
N VAL A 46 1.16 53.61 -28.21
CA VAL A 46 -0.07 54.36 -28.60
C VAL A 46 -0.92 54.58 -27.31
N PRO A 47 -1.57 55.75 -27.09
CA PRO A 47 -1.59 56.40 -25.78
C PRO A 47 -2.81 56.11 -24.90
N ALA A 48 -2.65 56.42 -23.62
CA ALA A 48 -3.69 56.46 -22.61
C ALA A 48 -4.84 57.40 -23.02
N ARG A 49 -6.06 56.85 -23.01
CA ARG A 49 -7.29 57.63 -22.97
C ARG A 49 -8.13 57.11 -21.80
N THR A 50 -8.43 58.04 -20.90
CA THR A 50 -9.29 57.92 -19.73
C THR A 50 -10.73 57.60 -20.13
N ASP A 51 -11.32 56.57 -19.53
CA ASP A 51 -12.75 56.57 -19.16
C ASP A 51 -13.02 55.55 -18.04
N GLU A 52 -13.94 55.90 -17.16
CA GLU A 52 -14.37 55.15 -15.99
C GLU A 52 -15.14 53.89 -16.39
N GLY A 53 -14.83 52.77 -15.74
CA GLY A 53 -15.55 51.52 -15.92
C GLY A 53 -14.95 50.43 -15.04
N THR A 54 -15.52 50.25 -13.85
CA THR A 54 -15.14 49.19 -12.92
C THR A 54 -15.56 47.85 -13.50
N GLU A 55 -14.66 47.11 -14.14
CA GLU A 55 -14.82 45.69 -14.40
C GLU A 55 -13.64 44.93 -13.79
N GLU A 56 -13.94 44.22 -12.70
CA GLU A 56 -13.03 43.28 -12.04
C GLU A 56 -12.55 42.19 -13.02
N PRO A 57 -11.27 41.79 -13.00
CA PRO A 57 -10.79 40.71 -13.85
C PRO A 57 -11.45 39.39 -13.46
N LYS A 58 -12.05 38.73 -14.46
CA LYS A 58 -12.74 37.44 -14.35
C LYS A 58 -11.76 36.36 -13.87
N ALA A 59 -11.95 35.91 -12.64
CA ALA A 59 -11.20 34.81 -12.03
C ALA A 59 -11.40 33.49 -12.82
N PRO A 60 -10.41 32.56 -12.78
CA PRO A 60 -10.57 31.22 -13.36
C PRO A 60 -11.75 30.48 -12.71
N PRO A 61 -12.43 29.56 -13.43
CA PRO A 61 -13.62 28.89 -12.93
C PRO A 61 -13.29 28.09 -11.67
N ARG A 62 -13.82 28.55 -10.53
CA ARG A 62 -13.77 27.82 -9.26
C ARG A 62 -14.71 26.63 -9.36
N ILE A 63 -14.17 25.42 -9.22
CA ILE A 63 -14.98 24.21 -9.00
C ILE A 63 -15.68 24.40 -7.65
N THR A 64 -16.96 24.73 -7.69
CA THR A 64 -17.80 24.78 -6.50
C THR A 64 -18.00 23.36 -5.99
N SER A 65 -17.44 23.08 -4.82
CA SER A 65 -17.68 21.84 -4.08
C SER A 65 -19.15 21.70 -3.67
N ARG A 66 -19.67 20.47 -3.84
CA ARG A 66 -20.85 19.84 -3.21
C ARG A 66 -22.23 20.19 -3.78
N THR A 67 -22.63 19.42 -4.80
CA THR A 67 -23.88 18.68 -4.67
C THR A 67 -23.51 17.35 -4.02
N ALA A 68 -24.07 17.04 -2.86
CA ALA A 68 -23.96 15.69 -2.31
C ALA A 68 -24.64 14.76 -3.32
N ILE A 69 -23.86 13.90 -3.96
CA ILE A 69 -24.42 12.73 -4.63
C ILE A 69 -25.07 11.95 -3.49
N GLU A 70 -26.39 11.85 -3.48
CA GLU A 70 -27.08 10.87 -2.64
C GLU A 70 -26.47 9.52 -3.03
N LEU A 71 -25.67 8.97 -2.12
CA LEU A 71 -25.08 7.65 -2.28
C LEU A 71 -26.24 6.67 -2.14
N GLU A 72 -26.96 6.44 -3.23
CA GLU A 72 -27.89 5.34 -3.34
C GLU A 72 -27.08 4.08 -3.04
N GLU A 73 -27.51 3.32 -2.05
CA GLU A 73 -26.80 2.13 -1.57
C GLU A 73 -26.72 1.14 -2.73
N TRP A 74 -25.59 1.12 -3.44
CA TRP A 74 -25.32 0.19 -4.53
C TRP A 74 -25.27 -1.21 -3.93
N GLY A 75 -26.42 -1.89 -3.91
CA GLY A 75 -26.51 -3.27 -3.49
C GLY A 75 -25.56 -4.16 -4.29
N GLU A 76 -25.00 -5.18 -3.64
CA GLU A 76 -24.06 -6.10 -4.28
C GLU A 76 -24.64 -6.64 -5.60
N PRO A 77 -23.96 -6.45 -6.75
CA PRO A 77 -24.44 -6.99 -8.01
C PRO A 77 -24.41 -8.51 -7.94
N LYS A 78 -25.56 -9.14 -8.16
CA LYS A 78 -25.66 -10.60 -8.27
C LYS A 78 -24.77 -11.10 -9.41
N ALA A 79 -24.05 -12.20 -9.19
CA ALA A 79 -23.11 -12.79 -10.15
C ALA A 79 -23.70 -13.00 -11.56
N GLU A 80 -24.98 -13.33 -11.65
CA GLU A 80 -25.70 -13.47 -12.93
C GLU A 80 -25.76 -12.16 -13.74
N LYS A 81 -25.95 -11.01 -13.07
CA LYS A 81 -25.94 -9.69 -13.71
C LYS A 81 -24.53 -9.26 -14.14
N MET A 82 -23.50 -9.72 -13.43
CA MET A 82 -22.11 -9.47 -13.80
C MET A 82 -21.71 -10.27 -15.04
N GLU A 83 -22.15 -11.52 -15.17
CA GLU A 83 -21.96 -12.31 -16.40
C GLU A 83 -22.69 -11.69 -17.59
N GLU A 84 -23.90 -11.18 -17.39
CA GLU A 84 -24.70 -10.55 -18.43
C GLU A 84 -24.05 -9.25 -18.94
N ALA A 85 -23.58 -8.39 -18.02
CA ALA A 85 -22.82 -7.19 -18.36
C ALA A 85 -21.50 -7.52 -19.08
N GLN A 86 -20.80 -8.57 -18.69
CA GLN A 86 -19.59 -9.02 -19.39
C GLN A 86 -19.88 -9.49 -20.82
N ARG A 87 -21.02 -10.15 -21.05
CA ARG A 87 -21.46 -10.56 -22.40
C ARG A 87 -21.87 -9.37 -23.25
N GLU A 88 -22.50 -8.35 -22.66
CA GLU A 88 -22.81 -7.10 -23.36
C GLU A 88 -21.53 -6.33 -23.75
N VAL A 89 -20.56 -6.22 -22.84
CA VAL A 89 -19.25 -5.62 -23.13
C VAL A 89 -18.51 -6.41 -24.22
N ALA A 90 -18.55 -7.75 -24.17
CA ALA A 90 -17.98 -8.62 -25.21
C ALA A 90 -18.70 -8.46 -26.58
N GLY A 91 -20.01 -8.21 -26.58
CA GLY A 91 -20.78 -7.90 -27.79
C GLY A 91 -20.36 -6.58 -28.45
N LEU A 92 -19.94 -5.60 -27.65
CA LEU A 92 -19.36 -4.34 -28.12
C LEU A 92 -17.91 -4.47 -28.62
N GLU A 93 -17.24 -5.61 -28.42
CA GLU A 93 -15.86 -5.84 -28.91
C GLU A 93 -15.78 -6.14 -30.41
N LEU A 94 -16.89 -6.52 -31.04
CA LEU A 94 -16.96 -6.95 -32.44
C LEU A 94 -17.33 -5.84 -33.43
N GLU A 95 -17.85 -4.70 -32.95
CA GLU A 95 -18.28 -3.58 -33.78
C GLU A 95 -17.51 -2.31 -33.41
N GLU A 96 -16.84 -1.71 -34.40
CA GLU A 96 -16.44 -0.29 -34.49
C GLU A 96 -15.04 0.17 -33.99
N GLY A 97 -14.25 0.63 -34.97
CA GLY A 97 -13.62 1.96 -35.01
C GLY A 97 -12.81 2.42 -33.79
N ILE A 98 -11.53 2.03 -33.75
CA ILE A 98 -10.51 2.54 -32.83
C ILE A 98 -10.20 4.01 -33.18
N ASP A 99 -10.71 5.00 -32.44
CA ASP A 99 -10.06 6.33 -32.35
C ASP A 99 -10.52 7.27 -31.21
N ASP A 100 -11.28 6.80 -30.22
CA ASP A 100 -11.64 7.63 -29.05
C ASP A 100 -10.83 7.19 -27.81
N PRO A 101 -9.86 7.99 -27.34
CA PRO A 101 -9.08 7.69 -26.13
C PRO A 101 -9.94 7.43 -24.90
N VAL A 102 -11.10 8.09 -24.79
CA VAL A 102 -12.03 7.90 -23.67
C VAL A 102 -12.68 6.53 -23.76
N ARG A 103 -13.17 6.13 -24.94
CA ARG A 103 -13.76 4.81 -25.17
C ARG A 103 -12.74 3.68 -24.98
N MET A 104 -11.49 3.91 -25.40
CA MET A 104 -10.38 3.00 -25.14
C MET A 104 -10.13 2.82 -23.63
N TYR A 105 -10.08 3.92 -22.87
CA TYR A 105 -9.90 3.88 -21.42
C TYR A 105 -11.05 3.15 -20.71
N LEU A 106 -12.30 3.49 -21.03
CA LEU A 106 -13.49 2.86 -20.45
C LEU A 106 -13.55 1.35 -20.75
N ARG A 107 -13.17 0.95 -21.96
CA ARG A 107 -13.07 -0.47 -22.32
C ARG A 107 -11.97 -1.16 -21.52
N GLU A 108 -10.82 -0.53 -21.31
CA GLU A 108 -9.71 -1.13 -20.57
C GLU A 108 -10.03 -1.32 -19.08
N ILE A 109 -10.61 -0.29 -18.42
CA ILE A 109 -11.01 -0.40 -17.01
C ILE A 109 -12.21 -1.34 -16.83
N GLY A 110 -13.11 -1.44 -17.82
CA GLY A 110 -14.29 -2.30 -17.77
C GLY A 110 -13.99 -3.80 -17.86
N LYS A 111 -12.75 -4.19 -18.19
CA LYS A 111 -12.30 -5.59 -18.18
C LYS A 111 -12.00 -6.12 -16.78
N VAL A 112 -11.74 -5.23 -15.83
CA VAL A 112 -11.33 -5.60 -14.46
C VAL A 112 -12.56 -5.56 -13.55
N HIS A 113 -12.79 -6.65 -12.82
CA HIS A 113 -13.88 -6.71 -11.85
C HIS A 113 -13.63 -5.77 -10.68
N LEU A 114 -14.71 -5.18 -10.17
CA LEU A 114 -14.65 -4.43 -8.91
C LEU A 114 -14.22 -5.36 -7.77
N LEU A 115 -13.44 -4.83 -6.84
CA LEU A 115 -13.02 -5.57 -5.66
C LEU A 115 -14.23 -5.82 -4.75
N THR A 116 -14.30 -7.01 -4.17
CA THR A 116 -15.19 -7.26 -3.04
C THR A 116 -14.56 -6.70 -1.76
N ALA A 117 -15.36 -6.47 -0.71
CA ALA A 117 -14.82 -6.06 0.60
C ALA A 117 -13.78 -7.06 1.17
N ALA A 118 -13.89 -8.34 0.81
CA ALA A 118 -12.90 -9.36 1.17
C ALA A 118 -11.58 -9.19 0.38
N ASP A 119 -11.68 -8.85 -0.91
CA ASP A 119 -10.51 -8.60 -1.75
C ASP A 119 -9.76 -7.33 -1.30
N GLU A 120 -10.48 -6.27 -0.94
CA GLU A 120 -9.90 -5.04 -0.40
C GLU A 120 -9.10 -5.31 0.88
N LYS A 121 -9.70 -6.05 1.83
CA LYS A 121 -9.02 -6.45 3.07
C LYS A 121 -7.79 -7.32 2.81
N ARG A 122 -7.84 -8.21 1.82
CA ARG A 122 -6.69 -9.04 1.44
C ARG A 122 -5.59 -8.18 0.82
N LEU A 123 -5.93 -7.26 -0.08
CA LEU A 123 -4.97 -6.40 -0.75
C LEU A 123 -4.30 -5.43 0.21
N ALA A 124 -5.08 -4.79 1.09
CA ALA A 124 -4.56 -3.90 2.13
C ALA A 124 -3.51 -4.60 3.00
N ARG A 125 -3.81 -5.83 3.41
CA ARG A 125 -2.88 -6.66 4.18
C ARG A 125 -1.57 -6.96 3.44
N TYR A 126 -1.65 -7.34 2.15
CA TYR A 126 -0.44 -7.55 1.34
C TYR A 126 0.39 -6.27 1.20
N MET A 127 -0.25 -5.11 1.11
CA MET A 127 0.46 -3.83 1.10
C MET A 127 1.16 -3.56 2.43
N GLU A 128 0.50 -3.82 3.57
CA GLU A 128 1.08 -3.67 4.89
C GLU A 128 2.27 -4.62 5.12
N GLU A 129 2.11 -5.89 4.76
CA GLU A 129 3.15 -6.91 4.85
C GLU A 129 4.35 -6.56 3.97
N SER A 130 4.10 -6.21 2.70
CA SER A 130 5.16 -5.81 1.77
C SER A 130 5.88 -4.56 2.26
N GLY A 131 5.13 -3.55 2.75
CA GLY A 131 5.72 -2.34 3.31
C GLY A 131 6.54 -2.63 4.57
N TYR A 132 6.11 -3.57 5.41
CA TYR A 132 6.87 -3.97 6.59
C TYR A 132 8.17 -4.69 6.22
N ILE A 133 8.13 -5.60 5.26
CA ILE A 133 9.33 -6.30 4.75
C ILE A 133 10.28 -5.29 4.11
N GLN A 134 9.78 -4.39 3.27
CA GLN A 134 10.61 -3.38 2.61
C GLN A 134 11.35 -2.50 3.63
N ARG A 135 10.67 -2.06 4.71
CA ARG A 135 11.34 -1.32 5.79
C ARG A 135 12.48 -2.10 6.45
N ILE A 136 12.33 -3.42 6.62
CA ILE A 136 13.40 -4.27 7.14
C ILE A 136 14.56 -4.33 6.13
N GLU A 137 14.27 -4.52 4.84
CA GLU A 137 15.27 -4.60 3.78
C GLU A 137 16.07 -3.31 3.64
N ASP A 138 15.38 -2.16 3.69
CA ASP A 138 15.98 -0.83 3.63
C ASP A 138 16.88 -0.58 4.85
N ALA A 139 16.37 -0.84 6.07
CA ALA A 139 17.16 -0.70 7.30
C ALA A 139 18.40 -1.62 7.30
N PHE A 140 18.27 -2.85 6.78
CA PHE A 140 19.38 -3.78 6.66
C PHE A 140 20.41 -3.31 5.61
N PHE A 141 19.95 -2.73 4.51
CA PHE A 141 20.84 -2.18 3.48
C PHE A 141 21.62 -0.98 4.02
N GLU A 142 20.96 -0.09 4.77
CA GLU A 142 21.60 1.06 5.42
C GLU A 142 22.69 0.63 6.44
N GLU A 143 22.44 -0.42 7.23
CA GLU A 143 23.40 -0.90 8.23
C GLU A 143 24.56 -1.71 7.61
N SER A 144 24.26 -2.59 6.65
CA SER A 144 25.22 -3.59 6.16
C SER A 144 25.84 -3.27 4.79
N GLY A 145 25.25 -2.34 4.04
CA GLY A 145 25.62 -2.03 2.64
C GLY A 145 25.29 -3.16 1.65
N ARG A 146 24.56 -4.19 2.07
CA ARG A 146 24.16 -5.35 1.26
C ARG A 146 22.64 -5.51 1.30
N GLN A 147 22.04 -5.96 0.19
CA GLN A 147 20.64 -6.36 0.17
C GLN A 147 20.36 -7.52 1.14
N ALA A 148 19.26 -7.42 1.89
CA ALA A 148 18.83 -8.48 2.79
C ALA A 148 18.51 -9.77 2.03
N ARG A 149 18.87 -10.91 2.62
CA ARG A 149 18.40 -12.24 2.20
C ARG A 149 17.17 -12.60 3.01
N GLY A 150 16.40 -13.60 2.56
CA GLY A 150 15.23 -14.08 3.31
C GLY A 150 15.54 -14.46 4.77
N VAL A 151 16.73 -15.00 5.06
CA VAL A 151 17.16 -15.28 6.44
C VAL A 151 17.37 -14.02 7.27
N ASP A 152 17.86 -12.94 6.66
CA ASP A 152 18.08 -11.65 7.31
C ASP A 152 16.71 -11.04 7.69
N VAL A 153 15.75 -11.11 6.76
CA VAL A 153 14.37 -10.64 6.98
C VAL A 153 13.65 -11.44 8.08
N VAL A 154 13.72 -12.78 8.04
CA VAL A 154 13.11 -13.64 9.08
C VAL A 154 13.74 -13.38 10.45
N THR A 155 15.07 -13.18 10.51
CA THR A 155 15.76 -12.86 11.77
C THR A 155 15.28 -11.53 12.34
N ALA A 156 15.14 -10.50 11.49
CA ALA A 156 14.61 -9.20 11.90
C ALA A 156 13.15 -9.28 12.37
N LEU A 157 12.29 -10.02 11.66
CA LEU A 157 10.91 -10.26 12.08
C LEU A 157 10.82 -10.92 13.47
N LEU A 158 11.66 -11.91 13.74
CA LEU A 158 11.72 -12.56 15.05
C LEU A 158 12.24 -11.61 16.14
N ALA A 159 13.22 -10.75 15.82
CA ALA A 159 13.71 -9.71 16.72
C ALA A 159 12.62 -8.70 17.08
N HIS A 160 11.88 -8.18 16.08
CA HIS A 160 10.77 -7.26 16.29
C HIS A 160 9.64 -7.93 17.09
N LEU A 161 9.32 -9.20 16.81
CA LEU A 161 8.35 -9.96 17.60
C LEU A 161 8.79 -10.12 19.07
N HIS A 162 10.09 -10.29 19.30
CA HIS A 162 10.65 -10.36 20.65
C HIS A 162 10.53 -9.02 21.40
N GLU A 163 10.72 -7.89 20.73
CA GLU A 163 10.49 -6.55 21.31
C GLU A 163 9.03 -6.37 21.73
N LEU A 164 8.10 -6.83 20.88
CA LEU A 164 6.66 -6.82 21.15
C LEU A 164 6.20 -7.93 22.10
N SER A 165 7.09 -8.77 22.62
CA SER A 165 6.76 -9.94 23.44
C SER A 165 5.99 -9.60 24.73
N ARG A 166 6.16 -8.38 25.26
CA ARG A 166 5.40 -7.92 26.44
C ARG A 166 3.93 -7.72 26.09
N SER A 167 3.69 -7.02 24.99
CA SER A 167 2.35 -6.74 24.44
C SER A 167 1.68 -8.03 23.97
N LEU A 168 2.40 -8.87 23.22
CA LEU A 168 1.91 -10.17 22.79
C LEU A 168 1.52 -11.06 23.98
N ARG A 169 2.36 -11.17 25.02
CA ARG A 169 2.03 -11.95 26.22
C ARG A 169 0.84 -11.39 26.98
N PHE A 170 0.58 -10.09 26.91
CA PHE A 170 -0.61 -9.50 27.50
C PHE A 170 -1.87 -9.94 26.75
N ILE A 171 -1.90 -9.80 25.43
CA ILE A 171 -3.02 -10.22 24.57
C ILE A 171 -3.31 -11.71 24.76
N VAL A 172 -2.28 -12.55 24.71
CA VAL A 172 -2.38 -14.01 24.95
C VAL A 172 -2.94 -14.32 26.34
N ARG A 173 -2.63 -13.51 27.35
CA ARG A 173 -3.15 -13.69 28.70
C ARG A 173 -4.64 -13.33 28.78
N GLU A 174 -5.03 -12.20 28.21
CA GLU A 174 -6.43 -11.75 28.15
C GLU A 174 -7.30 -12.78 27.42
N LEU A 175 -6.79 -13.36 26.33
CA LEU A 175 -7.45 -14.42 25.56
C LEU A 175 -7.36 -15.81 26.19
N LYS A 176 -6.62 -15.98 27.30
CA LYS A 176 -6.39 -17.26 27.98
C LYS A 176 -5.71 -18.32 27.11
N LEU A 177 -4.89 -17.89 26.15
CA LEU A 177 -4.18 -18.72 25.16
C LEU A 177 -2.73 -19.08 25.57
N GLN A 178 -2.37 -18.89 26.83
CA GLN A 178 -0.99 -18.93 27.36
C GLN A 178 -0.24 -20.25 27.17
N LYS A 179 -0.96 -21.34 26.86
CA LYS A 179 -0.39 -22.68 26.70
C LYS A 179 -0.05 -23.01 25.25
N LEU A 180 -0.49 -22.20 24.30
CA LEU A 180 -0.29 -22.46 22.87
C LEU A 180 1.13 -22.07 22.47
N PRO A 181 1.85 -22.92 21.71
CA PRO A 181 3.08 -22.51 21.05
C PRO A 181 2.80 -21.44 20.00
N LEU A 182 3.82 -20.68 19.61
CA LEU A 182 3.68 -19.61 18.62
C LEU A 182 3.09 -20.13 17.29
N THR A 183 3.48 -21.33 16.85
CA THR A 183 2.96 -21.99 15.64
C THR A 183 1.46 -22.22 15.65
N GLU A 184 0.87 -22.50 16.83
CA GLU A 184 -0.57 -22.67 17.00
C GLU A 184 -1.26 -21.32 17.25
N LEU A 185 -0.59 -20.39 17.94
CA LEU A 185 -1.11 -19.06 18.20
C LEU A 185 -1.36 -18.27 16.92
N VAL A 186 -0.44 -18.32 15.95
CA VAL A 186 -0.57 -17.58 14.69
C VAL A 186 -1.71 -18.06 13.79
N ILE A 187 -2.30 -19.22 14.04
CA ILE A 187 -3.47 -19.73 13.31
C ILE A 187 -4.75 -19.74 14.16
N ASP A 188 -4.66 -19.36 15.45
CA ASP A 188 -5.81 -19.34 16.34
C ASP A 188 -6.80 -18.25 15.91
N GLU A 189 -8.07 -18.64 15.69
CA GLU A 189 -9.12 -17.72 15.23
C GLU A 189 -9.44 -16.64 16.27
N GLY A 190 -9.31 -16.95 17.56
CA GLY A 190 -9.58 -16.01 18.65
C GLY A 190 -8.52 -14.92 18.71
N PHE A 191 -7.25 -15.31 18.60
CA PHE A 191 -6.13 -14.40 18.47
C PHE A 191 -6.27 -13.54 17.22
N ARG A 192 -6.50 -14.16 16.05
CA ARG A 192 -6.63 -13.45 14.77
C ARG A 192 -7.77 -12.45 14.76
N ARG A 193 -8.91 -12.75 15.38
CA ARG A 193 -10.02 -11.79 15.46
C ARG A 193 -9.68 -10.52 16.24
N VAL A 194 -8.78 -10.60 17.23
CA VAL A 194 -8.41 -9.45 18.06
C VAL A 194 -7.33 -8.59 17.40
N VAL A 195 -6.41 -9.22 16.68
CA VAL A 195 -5.27 -8.50 16.07
C VAL A 195 -5.48 -8.17 14.60
N ASP A 196 -6.28 -8.94 13.85
CA ASP A 196 -6.56 -8.68 12.44
C ASP A 196 -7.85 -7.85 12.26
N GLY A 197 -7.90 -7.06 11.20
CA GLY A 197 -9.10 -6.30 10.81
C GLY A 197 -9.14 -4.90 11.42
N GLU A 198 -10.30 -4.49 11.91
CA GLU A 198 -10.43 -3.23 12.64
C GLU A 198 -9.76 -3.34 14.02
N ILE A 199 -9.05 -2.30 14.44
CA ILE A 199 -8.33 -2.31 15.71
C ILE A 199 -9.34 -2.45 16.86
N ASP A 200 -9.15 -3.48 17.67
CA ASP A 200 -9.95 -3.68 18.89
C ASP A 200 -9.61 -2.60 19.93
N GLU A 201 -10.48 -1.60 20.01
CA GLU A 201 -10.36 -0.45 20.92
C GLU A 201 -10.28 -0.90 22.39
N GLU A 202 -11.05 -1.91 22.79
CA GLU A 202 -11.05 -2.42 24.16
C GLU A 202 -9.71 -3.09 24.49
N MET A 203 -9.14 -3.84 23.55
CA MET A 203 -7.81 -4.44 23.72
C MET A 203 -6.71 -3.38 23.72
N ALA A 204 -6.81 -2.35 22.88
CA ALA A 204 -5.86 -1.23 22.83
C ALA A 204 -5.82 -0.46 24.15
N GLU A 205 -6.98 -0.10 24.70
CA GLU A 205 -7.10 0.56 26.01
C GLU A 205 -6.48 -0.28 27.13
N LYS A 206 -6.79 -1.58 27.16
CA LYS A 206 -6.24 -2.53 28.14
C LYS A 206 -4.73 -2.64 28.03
N LEU A 207 -4.20 -2.67 26.80
CA LEU A 207 -2.77 -2.76 26.52
C LEU A 207 -2.05 -1.47 26.96
N ALA A 208 -2.59 -0.30 26.63
CA ALA A 208 -2.07 1.01 27.05
C ALA A 208 -2.02 1.12 28.57
N ALA A 209 -3.12 0.79 29.26
CA ALA A 209 -3.20 0.79 30.72
C ALA A 209 -2.17 -0.15 31.36
N ARG A 210 -1.95 -1.33 30.78
CA ARG A 210 -1.03 -2.32 31.34
C ARG A 210 0.44 -1.94 31.18
N LEU A 211 0.79 -1.35 30.04
CA LEU A 211 2.15 -0.96 29.69
C LEU A 211 2.51 0.46 30.14
N LYS A 212 1.53 1.23 30.64
CA LYS A 212 1.66 2.66 30.96
C LYS A 212 2.09 3.48 29.72
N GLY A 213 1.65 3.04 28.55
CA GLY A 213 1.91 3.69 27.26
C GLY A 213 0.75 4.59 26.85
N ASP A 214 0.91 5.22 25.70
CA ASP A 214 -0.17 5.96 25.03
C ASP A 214 -1.11 5.00 24.27
N GLU A 215 -2.34 5.41 24.06
CA GLU A 215 -3.34 4.65 23.29
C GLU A 215 -2.88 4.50 21.83
N VAL A 216 -2.27 5.54 21.26
CA VAL A 216 -1.70 5.51 19.90
C VAL A 216 -0.62 4.44 19.78
N GLU A 217 0.27 4.36 20.77
CA GLU A 217 1.34 3.36 20.80
C GLU A 217 0.76 1.93 20.94
N ALA A 218 -0.27 1.74 21.76
CA ALA A 218 -0.93 0.45 21.91
C ALA A 218 -1.60 -0.01 20.61
N LYS A 219 -2.26 0.90 19.89
CA LYS A 219 -2.86 0.63 18.57
C LYS A 219 -1.79 0.23 17.55
N GLN A 220 -0.66 0.94 17.54
CA GLN A 220 0.46 0.61 16.68
C GLN A 220 1.05 -0.77 17.01
N GLN A 221 1.22 -1.10 18.28
CA GLN A 221 1.71 -2.42 18.70
C GLN A 221 0.75 -3.55 18.31
N LEU A 222 -0.56 -3.34 18.38
CA LEU A 222 -1.55 -4.33 17.90
C LEU A 222 -1.41 -4.56 16.40
N MET A 223 -1.30 -3.48 15.62
CA MET A 223 -1.09 -3.56 14.18
C MET A 223 0.23 -4.26 13.83
N GLU A 224 1.33 -3.92 14.50
CA GLU A 224 2.62 -4.56 14.25
C GLU A 224 2.60 -6.05 14.61
N ILE A 225 1.96 -6.43 15.72
CA ILE A 225 1.76 -7.83 16.08
C ILE A 225 0.96 -8.56 15.00
N SER A 226 -0.12 -7.94 14.49
CA SER A 226 -0.93 -8.49 13.40
C SER A 226 -0.08 -8.80 12.17
N ILE A 227 0.65 -7.79 11.68
CA ILE A 227 1.49 -7.89 10.48
C ILE A 227 2.58 -8.95 10.66
N ILE A 228 3.38 -8.86 11.73
CA ILE A 228 4.52 -9.76 11.95
C ILE A 228 4.04 -11.21 12.10
N THR A 229 2.98 -11.44 12.86
CA THR A 229 2.44 -12.79 13.04
C THR A 229 1.79 -13.33 11.77
N HIS A 230 1.30 -12.48 10.86
CA HIS A 230 0.78 -12.93 9.57
C HIS A 230 1.91 -13.32 8.62
N ILE A 231 3.00 -12.54 8.59
CA ILE A 231 4.19 -12.84 7.77
C ILE A 231 4.87 -14.13 8.28
N LEU A 232 4.99 -14.30 9.61
CA LEU A 232 5.56 -15.49 10.24
C LEU A 232 4.56 -16.66 10.20
N THR A 233 4.42 -17.28 9.03
CA THR A 233 3.60 -18.49 8.87
C THR A 233 4.10 -19.62 9.80
N PRO A 234 3.24 -20.59 10.17
CA PRO A 234 3.64 -21.72 11.01
C PRO A 234 4.88 -22.46 10.49
N GLU A 235 5.02 -22.57 9.17
CA GLU A 235 6.16 -23.20 8.51
C GLU A 235 7.45 -22.42 8.77
N LEU A 236 7.43 -21.10 8.63
CA LEU A 236 8.60 -20.25 8.89
C LEU A 236 9.00 -20.29 10.37
N VAL A 237 8.01 -20.28 11.27
CA VAL A 237 8.27 -20.42 12.71
C VAL A 237 8.90 -21.79 13.01
N SER A 238 8.36 -22.87 12.44
CA SER A 238 8.91 -24.22 12.64
C SER A 238 10.35 -24.35 12.13
N LEU A 239 10.63 -23.81 10.94
CA LEU A 239 11.97 -23.82 10.34
C LEU A 239 12.99 -23.05 11.20
N SER A 240 12.58 -21.91 11.74
CA SER A 240 13.43 -21.11 12.63
C SER A 240 13.73 -21.80 13.96
N ALA A 241 12.79 -22.61 14.46
CA ALA A 241 12.98 -23.39 15.69
C ALA A 241 13.89 -24.60 15.50
N GLU A 242 13.93 -25.21 14.31
CA GLU A 242 14.85 -26.30 13.97
C GLU A 242 16.30 -25.83 13.74
N ALA A 243 16.47 -24.56 13.37
CA ALA A 243 17.77 -23.97 13.07
C ALA A 243 18.49 -23.39 14.32
N ALA A 244 17.82 -23.29 15.46
CA ALA A 244 18.32 -22.74 16.73
C ALA A 244 18.87 -23.82 17.66
#